data_AF-A0A417C908-F1
#
_entry.id   AF-A0A417C908-F1
#
_cell.length_a   1.000
_cell.length_b   1.000
_cell.length_c   1.000
_cell.angle_alpha   90.00
_cell.angle_beta   90.00
_cell.angle_gamma   90.00
#
_symmetry.space_group_name_H-M   'P 1'
#
loop_
_entity.id
_entity.type
_entity.pdbx_description
1 polymer ?
#
loop_
_entity_poly.entity_id
_entity_poly.type
_entity_poly.pdbx_seq_one_letter_code
_entity_poly.pdbx_strand_id
1 'polypeptide(L)'
;MHKPRRKTNYYEQFYYEYEGVTYSGKKKCCEELGINYSTVLTYKREKNCSFEEAIAHYLSLKEKKTFVFRNRKWLSLDKCCAFYGVNKYSVLNYIYTYDYTIQESLEIMIKHAEKLKFQYKGKWYPSFQNCCEEMGIPACTVKKCMKETGRSKTVALNYCIKQAENRKNFNPSPFTYRNKEYPSFILCCKEYNLKAEQVRLKSLSQDISLQEALDFYLLQHPVKRKQEYDRYLSIAPITEQCRQYGIKRSDVYNYVRKHNCSNEEAIKFYIELNKKIGTGVIEFEGVKYVSLRECCKLLSLSYRLVYNRIINTNSTPQEALQYFKRKQEKLLLQAKAPIYLENGDCFENLEDLCTALQIRYRDVYGYAERQNCSITEAADYYIVKKKISQNVTIKIGDQIYDDLQICCKEQGISYKWVCKKIIQEQIPVTEAVEFYLEKKERKKRKAEQKMKPQNQTPSFQKNAWIQAKKVVVMGKEYKSLNSCYSDLGITKKLVLRRVKETNCSLEEAIVYVYQRKLQKQFIFRNETFRSFNACCMAYGIAQDSVATKSKREGITRQEALEKFLALREK
;
A
#
# COMPACT_ATOMS: atom_id res chain seq x y z
N MET A 1 58.00 -23.03 44.87
CA MET A 1 57.77 -23.45 46.27
C MET A 1 56.27 -23.59 46.51
N HIS A 2 55.76 -24.81 46.59
CA HIS A 2 54.42 -25.08 47.11
C HIS A 2 54.44 -24.99 48.65
N LYS A 3 53.53 -24.22 49.24
CA LYS A 3 53.16 -24.28 50.67
C LYS A 3 51.74 -24.84 50.80
N PRO A 4 51.41 -25.49 51.93
CA PRO A 4 50.71 -26.77 51.94
C PRO A 4 49.19 -26.65 52.10
N ARG A 5 48.48 -27.68 51.60
CA ARG A 5 47.05 -27.92 51.85
C ARG A 5 46.80 -28.17 53.34
N ARG A 6 45.96 -27.34 53.97
CA ARG A 6 45.25 -27.72 55.20
C ARG A 6 44.15 -28.73 54.82
N LYS A 7 44.28 -29.95 55.34
CA LYS A 7 43.19 -30.94 55.35
C LYS A 7 42.12 -30.47 56.33
N THR A 8 40.91 -30.24 55.86
CA THR A 8 39.68 -30.29 56.67
C THR A 8 38.74 -31.28 56.00
N ASN A 9 38.21 -32.18 56.83
CA ASN A 9 37.59 -33.46 56.49
C ASN A 9 36.46 -33.36 55.45
N TYR A 10 36.61 -34.13 54.37
CA TYR A 10 35.70 -34.22 53.21
C TYR A 10 34.38 -35.00 53.49
N TYR A 11 34.13 -35.40 54.74
CA TYR A 11 33.06 -36.34 55.11
C TYR A 11 31.75 -35.66 55.58
N GLU A 12 31.75 -34.36 55.90
CA GLU A 12 30.55 -33.62 56.33
C GLU A 12 29.69 -33.08 55.16
N GLN A 13 30.06 -33.39 53.91
CA GLN A 13 29.52 -32.70 52.74
C GLN A 13 28.21 -33.29 52.17
N PHE A 14 27.74 -34.44 52.68
CA PHE A 14 26.60 -35.16 52.08
C PHE A 14 25.34 -35.23 52.94
N TYR A 15 25.45 -35.01 54.26
CA TYR A 15 24.32 -35.10 55.18
C TYR A 15 24.26 -33.89 56.11
N TYR A 16 23.05 -33.45 56.42
CA TYR A 16 22.78 -32.31 57.29
C TYR A 16 21.68 -32.68 58.27
N GLU A 17 21.97 -32.57 59.56
CA GLU A 17 21.01 -32.88 60.61
C GLU A 17 20.30 -31.60 61.06
N TYR A 18 18.98 -31.64 61.13
CA TYR A 18 18.14 -30.54 61.64
C TYR A 18 17.05 -31.14 62.54
N GLU A 19 16.98 -30.67 63.79
CA GLU A 19 16.04 -31.15 64.82
C GLU A 19 16.01 -32.69 64.97
N GLY A 20 17.18 -33.35 64.91
CA GLY A 20 17.30 -34.80 65.06
C GLY A 20 16.97 -35.63 63.80
N VAL A 21 16.70 -34.98 62.66
CA VAL A 21 16.47 -35.65 61.37
C VAL A 21 17.64 -35.40 60.43
N THR A 22 18.23 -36.48 59.90
CA THR A 22 19.36 -36.42 58.97
C THR A 22 18.89 -36.34 57.51
N TYR A 23 19.11 -35.20 56.87
CA TYR A 23 18.80 -34.95 55.46
C TYR A 23 20.03 -35.18 54.58
N SER A 24 19.83 -35.46 53.30
CA SER A 24 20.92 -35.51 52.29
C SER A 24 21.36 -34.09 51.87
N GLY A 25 21.79 -33.32 52.86
CA GLY A 25 22.30 -31.96 52.72
C GLY A 25 21.27 -30.86 52.97
N LYS A 26 21.79 -29.64 53.18
CA LYS A 26 21.01 -28.44 53.55
C LYS A 26 19.90 -28.07 52.54
N LYS A 27 20.15 -28.31 51.25
CA LYS A 27 19.16 -28.05 50.19
C LYS A 27 17.94 -28.97 50.34
N LYS A 28 18.17 -30.27 50.55
CA LYS A 28 17.11 -31.25 50.67
C LYS A 28 16.33 -31.09 51.99
N CYS A 29 17.00 -30.70 53.06
CA CYS A 29 16.35 -30.25 54.29
C CYS A 29 15.34 -29.11 54.02
N CYS A 30 15.74 -28.04 53.32
CA CYS A 30 14.80 -26.96 52.99
C CYS A 30 13.64 -27.41 52.08
N GLU A 31 13.91 -28.28 51.09
CA GLU A 31 12.88 -28.81 50.20
C GLU A 31 11.83 -29.64 50.95
N GLU A 32 12.26 -30.53 51.86
CA GLU A 32 11.35 -31.35 52.68
C GLU A 32 10.56 -30.50 53.69
N LEU A 33 11.15 -29.44 54.23
CA LEU A 33 10.44 -28.45 55.06
C LEU A 33 9.53 -27.50 54.23
N GLY A 34 9.57 -27.59 52.90
CA GLY A 34 8.78 -26.78 51.98
C GLY A 34 9.14 -25.29 52.01
N ILE A 35 10.44 -24.98 52.15
CA ILE A 35 11.03 -23.63 52.15
C ILE A 35 12.04 -23.53 51.00
N ASN A 36 12.13 -22.38 50.34
CA ASN A 36 13.09 -22.19 49.27
C ASN A 36 14.52 -22.02 49.83
N TYR A 37 15.41 -22.95 49.50
CA TYR A 37 16.81 -22.97 49.95
C TYR A 37 17.55 -21.65 49.64
N SER A 38 17.33 -21.07 48.46
CA SER A 38 18.00 -19.84 48.04
C SER A 38 17.59 -18.65 48.90
N THR A 39 16.32 -18.54 49.29
CA THR A 39 15.85 -17.44 50.15
C THR A 39 16.38 -17.57 51.57
N VAL A 40 16.51 -18.80 52.08
CA VAL A 40 17.13 -19.08 53.40
C VAL A 40 18.61 -18.65 53.40
N LEU A 41 19.37 -18.98 52.34
CA LEU A 41 20.77 -18.57 52.21
C LEU A 41 20.95 -17.06 52.09
N THR A 42 20.04 -16.37 51.41
CA THR A 42 20.10 -14.91 51.27
C THR A 42 19.78 -14.24 52.61
N TYR A 43 18.72 -14.65 53.30
CA TYR A 43 18.39 -14.13 54.63
C TYR A 43 19.52 -14.35 55.64
N LYS A 44 20.12 -15.55 55.62
CA LYS A 44 21.29 -15.89 56.43
C LYS A 44 22.45 -14.92 56.21
N ARG A 45 22.76 -14.60 54.95
CA ARG A 45 23.85 -13.68 54.58
C ARG A 45 23.53 -12.23 54.98
N GLU A 46 22.32 -11.78 54.73
CA GLU A 46 21.89 -10.39 55.00
C GLU A 46 21.76 -10.09 56.50
N LYS A 47 21.31 -11.07 57.29
CA LYS A 47 21.11 -10.93 58.74
C LYS A 47 22.23 -11.53 59.58
N ASN A 48 23.25 -12.10 58.93
CA ASN A 48 24.40 -12.75 59.55
C ASN A 48 24.00 -13.72 60.68
N CYS A 49 22.97 -14.54 60.46
CA CYS A 49 22.45 -15.52 61.42
C CYS A 49 22.87 -16.95 61.04
N SER A 50 22.53 -17.92 61.90
CA SER A 50 22.72 -19.35 61.62
C SER A 50 21.73 -19.84 60.54
N PHE A 51 22.01 -21.01 59.95
CA PHE A 51 21.11 -21.56 58.91
C PHE A 51 19.79 -22.05 59.52
N GLU A 52 19.88 -22.52 60.76
CA GLU A 52 18.80 -22.99 61.62
C GLU A 52 17.86 -21.83 62.02
N GLU A 53 18.41 -20.68 62.45
CA GLU A 53 17.62 -19.48 62.74
C GLU A 53 16.92 -18.94 61.49
N ALA A 54 17.58 -19.00 60.32
CA ALA A 54 16.98 -18.61 59.06
C ALA A 54 15.81 -19.55 58.68
N ILE A 55 15.95 -20.87 58.89
CA ILE A 55 14.86 -21.84 58.70
C ILE A 55 13.71 -21.54 59.67
N ALA A 56 13.99 -21.34 60.96
CA ALA A 56 12.97 -21.04 61.98
C ALA A 56 12.18 -19.75 61.65
N HIS A 57 12.85 -18.70 61.16
CA HIS A 57 12.19 -17.49 60.69
C HIS A 57 11.19 -17.78 59.55
N TYR A 58 11.58 -18.56 58.54
CA TYR A 58 10.68 -18.90 57.43
C TYR A 58 9.58 -19.89 57.82
N LEU A 59 9.82 -20.77 58.78
CA LEU A 59 8.77 -21.63 59.37
C LEU A 59 7.72 -20.79 60.12
N SER A 60 8.13 -19.84 60.95
CA SER A 60 7.19 -18.93 61.65
C SER A 60 6.37 -18.05 60.69
N LEU A 61 6.97 -17.60 59.58
CA LEU A 61 6.24 -16.88 58.52
C LEU A 61 5.22 -17.78 57.79
N LYS A 62 5.51 -19.08 57.67
CA LYS A 62 4.60 -20.06 57.08
C LYS A 62 3.41 -20.32 58.00
N GLU A 63 3.62 -20.38 59.32
CA GLU A 63 2.54 -20.48 60.30
C GLU A 63 1.60 -19.26 60.28
N LYS A 64 2.16 -18.04 60.18
CA LYS A 64 1.39 -16.79 60.03
C LYS A 64 0.56 -16.70 58.74
N LYS A 65 0.89 -17.47 57.70
CA LYS A 65 0.10 -17.55 56.46
C LYS A 65 -1.08 -18.51 56.55
N THR A 66 -1.15 -19.32 57.61
CA THR A 66 -2.30 -20.19 57.86
C THR A 66 -3.37 -19.43 58.63
N PHE A 67 -4.63 -19.55 58.22
CA PHE A 67 -5.75 -18.87 58.88
C PHE A 67 -7.01 -19.74 58.87
N VAL A 68 -7.94 -19.44 59.76
CA VAL A 68 -9.21 -20.17 59.87
C VAL A 68 -10.31 -19.37 59.18
N PHE A 69 -11.04 -20.03 58.28
CA PHE A 69 -12.21 -19.46 57.62
C PHE A 69 -13.31 -20.53 57.51
N ARG A 70 -14.51 -20.21 58.00
CA ARG A 70 -15.66 -21.15 58.15
C ARG A 70 -15.27 -22.46 58.84
N ASN A 71 -14.63 -22.36 60.00
CA ASN A 71 -14.19 -23.49 60.84
C ASN A 71 -13.24 -24.49 60.13
N ARG A 72 -12.53 -24.04 59.08
CA ARG A 72 -11.48 -24.82 58.40
C ARG A 72 -10.17 -24.06 58.43
N LYS A 73 -9.07 -24.76 58.72
CA LYS A 73 -7.72 -24.20 58.67
C LYS A 73 -7.20 -24.26 57.23
N TRP A 74 -6.86 -23.10 56.67
CA TRP A 74 -6.35 -22.96 55.30
C TRP A 74 -4.85 -22.72 55.33
N LEU A 75 -4.11 -23.45 54.49
CA LEU A 75 -2.65 -23.32 54.36
C LEU A 75 -2.22 -22.02 53.66
N SER A 76 -3.10 -21.45 52.83
CA SER A 76 -2.89 -20.17 52.16
C SER A 76 -4.20 -19.58 51.66
N LEU A 77 -4.20 -18.27 51.43
CA LEU A 77 -5.34 -17.57 50.84
C LEU A 77 -5.62 -18.09 49.42
N ASP A 78 -4.59 -18.47 48.66
CA ASP A 78 -4.74 -19.06 47.32
C ASP A 78 -5.61 -20.33 47.34
N LYS A 79 -5.31 -21.27 48.25
CA LYS A 79 -6.07 -22.52 48.37
C LYS A 79 -7.51 -22.28 48.82
N CYS A 80 -7.70 -21.34 49.76
CA CYS A 80 -9.03 -20.93 50.21
C CYS A 80 -9.85 -20.31 49.06
N CYS A 81 -9.27 -19.35 48.35
CA CYS A 81 -9.91 -18.69 47.23
C CYS A 81 -10.26 -19.65 46.08
N ALA A 82 -9.35 -20.59 45.76
CA ALA A 82 -9.59 -21.62 44.76
C ALA A 82 -10.75 -22.55 45.13
N PHE A 83 -10.84 -22.97 46.40
CA PHE A 83 -11.92 -23.82 46.88
C PHE A 83 -13.30 -23.16 46.77
N TYR A 84 -13.39 -21.88 47.13
CA TYR A 84 -14.65 -21.12 47.06
C TYR A 84 -14.90 -20.49 45.67
N GLY A 85 -14.02 -20.68 44.70
CA GLY A 85 -14.16 -20.12 43.35
C GLY A 85 -14.09 -18.59 43.29
N VAL A 86 -13.38 -17.95 44.22
CA VAL A 86 -13.21 -16.49 44.29
C VAL A 86 -11.81 -16.06 43.86
N ASN A 87 -11.68 -14.87 43.28
CA ASN A 87 -10.39 -14.34 42.85
C ASN A 87 -9.61 -13.77 44.04
N LYS A 88 -8.41 -14.33 44.31
CA LYS A 88 -7.50 -13.87 45.38
C LYS A 88 -7.17 -12.38 45.29
N TYR A 89 -6.92 -11.85 44.10
CA TYR A 89 -6.54 -10.44 43.95
C TYR A 89 -7.70 -9.51 44.33
N SER A 90 -8.94 -9.93 44.06
CA SER A 90 -10.12 -9.19 44.50
C SER A 90 -10.22 -9.19 46.03
N VAL A 91 -10.03 -10.34 46.68
CA VAL A 91 -10.02 -10.43 48.16
C VAL A 91 -8.93 -9.54 48.77
N LEU A 92 -7.71 -9.58 48.22
CA LEU A 92 -6.60 -8.73 48.66
C LEU A 92 -6.88 -7.24 48.46
N ASN A 93 -7.55 -6.85 47.38
CA ASN A 93 -7.92 -5.46 47.14
C ASN A 93 -8.87 -4.93 48.23
N TYR A 94 -9.83 -5.74 48.67
CA TYR A 94 -10.71 -5.35 49.78
C TYR A 94 -9.95 -5.17 51.10
N ILE A 95 -8.96 -6.01 51.35
CA ILE A 95 -8.10 -5.92 52.54
C ILE A 95 -7.23 -4.65 52.46
N TYR A 96 -6.53 -4.41 51.35
CA TYR A 96 -5.56 -3.33 51.26
C TYR A 96 -6.15 -1.94 51.02
N THR A 97 -7.30 -1.85 50.33
CA THR A 97 -7.90 -0.56 49.95
C THR A 97 -8.95 -0.09 50.95
N TYR A 98 -9.59 -1.02 51.65
CA TYR A 98 -10.73 -0.71 52.51
C TYR A 98 -10.60 -1.29 53.94
N ASP A 99 -9.40 -1.77 54.32
CA ASP A 99 -9.07 -2.30 55.66
C ASP A 99 -10.01 -3.39 56.20
N TYR A 100 -10.66 -4.16 55.31
CA TYR A 100 -11.48 -5.29 55.74
C TYR A 100 -10.62 -6.46 56.22
N THR A 101 -11.15 -7.24 57.17
CA THR A 101 -10.51 -8.50 57.57
C THR A 101 -10.52 -9.51 56.41
N ILE A 102 -9.63 -10.50 56.46
CA ILE A 102 -9.59 -11.60 55.49
C ILE A 102 -10.95 -12.32 55.44
N GLN A 103 -11.62 -12.47 56.59
CA GLN A 103 -12.89 -13.18 56.70
C GLN A 103 -14.03 -12.40 56.04
N GLU A 104 -14.18 -11.11 56.34
CA GLU A 104 -15.21 -10.25 55.72
C GLU A 104 -15.00 -10.12 54.22
N SER A 105 -13.74 -9.95 53.79
CA SER A 105 -13.38 -9.85 52.37
C SER A 105 -13.74 -11.13 51.61
N LEU A 106 -13.49 -12.31 52.20
CA LEU A 106 -13.89 -13.59 51.62
C LEU A 106 -15.41 -13.75 51.57
N GLU A 107 -16.15 -13.36 52.61
CA GLU A 107 -17.61 -13.45 52.62
C GLU A 107 -18.28 -12.54 51.60
N ILE A 108 -17.80 -11.30 51.46
CA ILE A 108 -18.28 -10.35 50.45
C ILE A 108 -18.04 -10.92 49.05
N MET A 109 -16.83 -11.45 48.81
CA MET A 109 -16.48 -12.01 47.51
C MET A 109 -17.26 -13.29 47.18
N ILE A 110 -17.54 -14.15 48.16
CA ILE A 110 -18.39 -15.34 47.98
C ILE A 110 -19.82 -14.93 47.64
N LYS A 111 -20.41 -13.98 48.39
CA LYS A 111 -21.75 -13.44 48.09
C LYS A 111 -21.81 -12.82 46.70
N HIS A 112 -20.77 -12.10 46.29
CA HIS A 112 -20.69 -11.53 44.95
C HIS A 112 -20.58 -12.60 43.86
N ALA A 113 -19.78 -13.65 44.08
CA ALA A 113 -19.67 -14.78 43.16
C ALA A 113 -21.00 -15.53 42.99
N GLU A 114 -21.77 -15.70 44.06
CA GLU A 114 -23.11 -16.30 43.99
C GLU A 114 -24.08 -15.47 43.14
N LYS A 115 -24.06 -14.13 43.25
CA LYS A 115 -24.88 -13.24 42.42
C LYS A 115 -24.50 -13.27 40.93
N LEU A 116 -23.26 -13.63 40.60
CA LEU A 116 -22.78 -13.71 39.22
C LEU A 116 -23.16 -15.02 38.53
N LYS A 117 -23.57 -16.04 39.28
CA LYS A 117 -23.99 -17.33 38.73
C LYS A 117 -25.09 -17.11 37.70
N PHE A 118 -24.95 -17.79 36.57
CA PHE A 118 -25.86 -17.63 35.44
C PHE A 118 -26.42 -18.98 35.04
N GLN A 119 -27.75 -19.08 34.96
CA GLN A 119 -28.41 -20.29 34.47
C GLN A 119 -28.69 -20.15 32.97
N TYR A 120 -28.31 -21.16 32.19
CA TYR A 120 -28.59 -21.20 30.77
C TYR A 120 -28.89 -22.63 30.32
N LYS A 121 -30.05 -22.83 29.70
CA LYS A 121 -30.59 -24.14 29.27
C LYS A 121 -30.53 -25.21 30.38
N GLY A 122 -30.89 -24.83 31.61
CA GLY A 122 -30.92 -25.74 32.77
C GLY A 122 -29.58 -25.99 33.46
N LYS A 123 -28.44 -25.58 32.88
CA LYS A 123 -27.09 -25.69 33.50
C LYS A 123 -26.71 -24.39 34.22
N TRP A 124 -26.06 -24.51 35.39
CA TRP A 124 -25.51 -23.40 36.15
C TRP A 124 -24.05 -23.14 35.79
N TYR A 125 -23.74 -21.89 35.47
CA TYR A 125 -22.39 -21.42 35.15
C TYR A 125 -21.89 -20.49 36.26
N PRO A 126 -20.58 -20.53 36.61
CA PRO A 126 -20.00 -19.64 37.61
C PRO A 126 -20.17 -18.14 37.28
N SER A 127 -20.21 -17.82 35.99
CA SER A 127 -20.54 -16.48 35.51
C SER A 127 -21.13 -16.52 34.10
N PHE A 128 -21.75 -15.42 33.68
CA PHE A 128 -22.17 -15.24 32.29
C PHE A 128 -20.99 -15.34 31.30
N GLN A 129 -19.80 -14.90 31.70
CA GLN A 129 -18.58 -14.98 30.88
C GLN A 129 -18.23 -16.44 30.58
N ASN A 130 -18.21 -17.29 31.61
CA ASN A 130 -17.95 -18.72 31.48
C ASN A 130 -19.00 -19.41 30.61
N CYS A 131 -20.27 -19.01 30.74
CA CYS A 131 -21.33 -19.50 29.86
C CYS A 131 -21.08 -19.13 28.39
N CYS A 132 -20.63 -17.91 28.11
CA CYS A 132 -20.30 -17.48 26.74
C CYS A 132 -19.09 -18.26 26.18
N GLU A 133 -18.06 -18.46 26.99
CA GLU A 133 -16.83 -19.20 26.62
C GLU A 133 -17.11 -20.67 26.30
N GLU A 134 -17.92 -21.36 27.13
CA GLU A 134 -18.31 -22.75 26.87
C GLU A 134 -19.14 -22.87 25.58
N MET A 135 -19.92 -21.84 25.24
CA MET A 135 -20.68 -21.76 23.98
C MET A 135 -19.82 -21.32 22.78
N GLY A 136 -18.53 -21.07 22.96
CA GLY A 136 -17.61 -20.66 21.89
C GLY A 136 -17.86 -19.24 21.36
N ILE A 137 -18.56 -18.40 22.12
CA ILE A 137 -18.85 -17.01 21.74
C ILE A 137 -18.17 -16.05 22.72
N PRO A 138 -17.36 -15.08 22.25
CA PRO A 138 -16.79 -14.08 23.15
C PRO A 138 -17.88 -13.26 23.84
N ALA A 139 -17.84 -13.17 25.17
CA ALA A 139 -18.85 -12.44 25.94
C ALA A 139 -18.93 -10.95 25.58
N CYS A 140 -17.85 -10.35 25.08
CA CYS A 140 -17.85 -8.97 24.57
C CYS A 140 -18.78 -8.81 23.36
N THR A 141 -18.87 -9.81 22.49
CA THR A 141 -19.78 -9.84 21.34
C THR A 141 -21.23 -9.88 21.81
N VAL A 142 -21.54 -10.69 22.82
CA VAL A 142 -22.89 -10.78 23.37
C VAL A 142 -23.28 -9.49 24.08
N LYS A 143 -22.38 -8.90 24.88
CA LYS A 143 -22.59 -7.59 25.53
C LYS A 143 -22.84 -6.48 24.51
N LYS A 144 -22.12 -6.48 23.38
CA LYS A 144 -22.35 -5.53 22.29
C LYS A 144 -23.74 -5.72 21.68
N CYS A 145 -24.13 -6.96 21.39
CA CYS A 145 -25.48 -7.27 20.89
C CYS A 145 -26.56 -6.81 21.87
N MET A 146 -26.39 -7.02 23.18
CA MET A 146 -27.31 -6.51 24.19
C MET A 146 -27.44 -4.99 24.15
N LYS A 147 -26.32 -4.25 24.05
CA LYS A 147 -26.33 -2.78 23.97
C LYS A 147 -27.04 -2.27 22.71
N GLU A 148 -26.81 -2.91 21.57
CA GLU A 148 -27.38 -2.49 20.28
C GLU A 148 -28.85 -2.85 20.12
N THR A 149 -29.31 -3.95 20.74
CA THR A 149 -30.65 -4.51 20.52
C THR A 149 -31.57 -4.44 21.74
N GLY A 150 -31.07 -4.05 22.91
CA GLY A 150 -31.81 -4.04 24.16
C GLY A 150 -32.22 -5.43 24.69
N ARG A 151 -31.69 -6.51 24.10
CA ARG A 151 -32.10 -7.89 24.41
C ARG A 151 -31.50 -8.39 25.72
N SER A 152 -32.20 -9.33 26.35
CA SER A 152 -31.71 -10.04 27.55
C SER A 152 -30.49 -10.91 27.24
N LYS A 153 -29.70 -11.22 28.28
CA LYS A 153 -28.45 -12.01 28.17
C LYS A 153 -28.62 -13.32 27.41
N THR A 154 -29.69 -14.06 27.69
CA THR A 154 -30.00 -15.37 27.07
C THR A 154 -30.38 -15.23 25.60
N VAL A 155 -31.23 -14.25 25.27
CA VAL A 155 -31.69 -14.02 23.89
C VAL A 155 -30.55 -13.48 23.02
N ALA A 156 -29.74 -12.57 23.55
CA ALA A 156 -28.54 -12.07 22.87
C ALA A 156 -27.52 -13.19 22.62
N LEU A 157 -27.28 -14.07 23.61
CA LEU A 157 -26.40 -15.22 23.46
C LEU A 157 -26.90 -16.18 22.37
N ASN A 158 -28.19 -16.55 22.39
CA ASN A 158 -28.81 -17.39 21.36
C ASN A 158 -28.70 -16.77 19.95
N TYR A 159 -28.91 -15.45 19.84
CA TYR A 159 -28.75 -14.74 18.58
C TYR A 159 -27.30 -14.79 18.08
N CYS A 160 -26.32 -14.57 18.96
CA CYS A 160 -24.90 -14.67 18.60
C CYS A 160 -24.48 -16.09 18.21
N ILE A 161 -25.03 -17.12 18.86
CA ILE A 161 -24.80 -18.53 18.51
C ILE A 161 -25.34 -18.80 17.10
N LYS A 162 -26.61 -18.46 16.83
CA LYS A 162 -27.21 -18.61 15.48
C LYS A 162 -26.44 -17.83 14.41
N GLN A 163 -25.98 -16.61 14.72
CA GLN A 163 -25.14 -15.83 13.82
C GLN A 163 -23.78 -16.47 13.58
N ALA A 164 -23.18 -17.13 14.58
CA ALA A 164 -21.92 -17.85 14.43
C ALA A 164 -22.08 -19.14 13.62
N GLU A 165 -23.17 -19.88 13.81
CA GLU A 165 -23.54 -21.05 13.00
C GLU A 165 -23.75 -20.64 11.53
N ASN A 166 -24.52 -19.57 11.30
CA ASN A 166 -24.68 -18.99 9.97
C ASN A 166 -23.34 -18.58 9.36
N ARG A 167 -22.42 -17.99 10.15
CA ARG A 167 -21.06 -17.63 9.69
C ARG A 167 -20.19 -18.84 9.34
N LYS A 168 -20.33 -20.00 10.00
CA LYS A 168 -19.61 -21.22 9.61
C LYS A 168 -20.04 -21.70 8.23
N ASN A 169 -21.34 -21.60 7.93
CA ASN A 169 -21.88 -21.93 6.60
C ASN A 169 -21.54 -20.85 5.55
N PHE A 170 -21.48 -19.57 5.95
CA PHE A 170 -21.20 -18.45 5.04
C PHE A 170 -19.71 -18.15 4.84
N ASN A 171 -18.85 -18.51 5.79
CA ASN A 171 -17.42 -18.20 5.78
C ASN A 171 -16.64 -19.37 6.39
N PRO A 172 -16.58 -20.50 5.66
CA PRO A 172 -15.83 -21.66 6.11
C PRO A 172 -14.37 -21.30 6.33
N SER A 173 -13.83 -21.82 7.43
CA SER A 173 -12.45 -21.64 7.88
C SER A 173 -12.03 -22.92 8.62
N PRO A 174 -10.98 -23.64 8.16
CA PRO A 174 -10.25 -23.39 6.91
C PRO A 174 -11.10 -23.71 5.66
N PHE A 175 -10.75 -23.10 4.51
CA PHE A 175 -11.41 -23.33 3.22
C PHE A 175 -10.39 -23.84 2.21
N THR A 176 -10.61 -25.05 1.70
CA THR A 176 -9.77 -25.64 0.65
C THR A 176 -10.34 -25.37 -0.72
N TYR A 177 -9.49 -24.95 -1.66
CA TYR A 177 -9.86 -24.70 -3.05
C TYR A 177 -8.68 -25.03 -3.96
N ARG A 178 -8.90 -25.88 -4.98
CA ARG A 178 -7.89 -26.37 -5.93
C ARG A 178 -6.60 -26.88 -5.25
N ASN A 179 -6.75 -27.72 -4.23
CA ASN A 179 -5.66 -28.30 -3.43
C ASN A 179 -4.79 -27.29 -2.67
N LYS A 180 -5.27 -26.05 -2.49
CA LYS A 180 -4.67 -25.05 -1.61
C LYS A 180 -5.60 -24.74 -0.46
N GLU A 181 -5.06 -24.72 0.75
CA GLU A 181 -5.80 -24.41 1.97
C GLU A 181 -5.70 -22.91 2.29
N TYR A 182 -6.85 -22.28 2.50
CA TYR A 182 -6.98 -20.87 2.83
C TYR A 182 -7.49 -20.72 4.27
N PRO A 183 -6.97 -19.75 5.04
CA PRO A 183 -7.45 -19.54 6.41
C PRO A 183 -8.93 -19.11 6.48
N SER A 184 -9.51 -18.60 5.40
CA SER A 184 -10.95 -18.39 5.26
C SER A 184 -11.36 -18.28 3.80
N PHE A 185 -12.63 -18.54 3.50
CA PHE A 185 -13.22 -18.31 2.18
C PHE A 185 -13.01 -16.87 1.68
N ILE A 186 -13.09 -15.86 2.57
CA ILE A 186 -12.85 -14.46 2.20
C ILE A 186 -11.41 -14.26 1.69
N LEU A 187 -10.42 -14.88 2.34
CA LEU A 187 -9.03 -14.80 1.89
C LEU A 187 -8.81 -15.52 0.57
N CYS A 188 -9.47 -16.67 0.37
CA CYS A 188 -9.51 -17.33 -0.93
C CYS A 188 -10.05 -16.40 -2.01
N CYS A 189 -11.24 -15.81 -1.83
CA CYS A 189 -11.81 -14.86 -2.79
C CYS A 189 -10.92 -13.63 -3.03
N LYS A 190 -10.26 -13.09 -1.99
CA LYS A 190 -9.35 -11.95 -2.12
C LYS A 190 -8.12 -12.29 -2.97
N GLU A 191 -7.55 -13.49 -2.83
CA GLU A 191 -6.42 -13.92 -3.67
C GLU A 191 -6.80 -13.91 -5.16
N TYR A 192 -8.04 -14.32 -5.47
CA TYR A 192 -8.59 -14.31 -6.82
C TYR A 192 -9.22 -12.97 -7.24
N ASN A 193 -9.08 -11.92 -6.41
CA ASN A 193 -9.63 -10.58 -6.60
C ASN A 193 -11.16 -10.55 -6.80
N LEU A 194 -11.88 -11.45 -6.13
CA LEU A 194 -13.33 -11.56 -6.13
C LEU A 194 -13.90 -11.05 -4.80
N LYS A 195 -15.09 -10.43 -4.86
CA LYS A 195 -15.84 -10.10 -3.64
C LYS A 195 -16.54 -11.36 -3.14
N ALA A 196 -16.16 -11.82 -1.95
CA ALA A 196 -16.75 -13.01 -1.32
C ALA A 196 -18.29 -12.97 -1.24
N GLU A 197 -18.89 -11.77 -1.17
CA GLU A 197 -20.34 -11.60 -1.15
C GLU A 197 -21.01 -11.99 -2.47
N GLN A 198 -20.39 -11.66 -3.61
CA GLN A 198 -20.95 -11.97 -4.93
C GLN A 198 -20.93 -13.47 -5.20
N VAL A 199 -19.83 -14.12 -4.81
CA VAL A 199 -19.69 -15.58 -4.93
C VAL A 199 -20.73 -16.30 -4.07
N ARG A 200 -20.98 -15.80 -2.86
CA ARG A 200 -22.00 -16.34 -1.96
C ARG A 200 -23.42 -16.19 -2.49
N LEU A 201 -23.76 -14.99 -2.97
CA LEU A 201 -25.08 -14.75 -3.55
C LEU A 201 -25.33 -15.69 -4.73
N LYS A 202 -24.30 -15.98 -5.53
CA LYS A 202 -24.40 -16.92 -6.64
C LYS A 202 -24.61 -18.36 -6.18
N SER A 203 -23.82 -18.81 -5.21
CA SER A 203 -23.95 -20.12 -4.56
C SER A 203 -25.36 -20.33 -4.01
N LEU A 204 -25.91 -19.33 -3.29
CA LEU A 204 -27.27 -19.38 -2.76
C LEU A 204 -28.34 -19.34 -3.85
N SER A 205 -28.16 -18.49 -4.87
CA SER A 205 -29.16 -18.32 -5.92
C SER A 205 -29.32 -19.54 -6.83
N GLN A 206 -28.28 -20.37 -6.91
CA GLN A 206 -28.23 -21.53 -7.81
C GLN A 206 -28.10 -22.85 -7.07
N ASP A 207 -28.10 -22.82 -5.73
CA ASP A 207 -27.88 -23.97 -4.86
C ASP A 207 -26.65 -24.81 -5.26
N ILE A 208 -25.55 -24.11 -5.57
CA ILE A 208 -24.26 -24.70 -5.95
C ILE A 208 -23.22 -24.47 -4.86
N SER A 209 -22.18 -25.29 -4.82
CA SER A 209 -21.11 -25.15 -3.83
C SER A 209 -20.35 -23.82 -3.98
N LEU A 210 -19.71 -23.35 -2.90
CA LEU A 210 -18.87 -22.15 -2.93
C LEU A 210 -17.67 -22.30 -3.88
N GLN A 211 -17.20 -23.53 -4.12
CA GLN A 211 -16.13 -23.83 -5.07
C GLN A 211 -16.62 -23.69 -6.51
N GLU A 212 -17.78 -24.25 -6.84
CA GLU A 212 -18.40 -24.13 -8.16
C GLU A 212 -18.80 -22.68 -8.49
N ALA A 213 -19.29 -21.95 -7.49
CA ALA A 213 -19.55 -20.51 -7.64
C ALA A 213 -18.26 -19.72 -7.90
N LEU A 214 -17.14 -20.06 -7.23
CA LEU A 214 -15.81 -19.51 -7.51
C LEU A 214 -15.39 -19.81 -8.95
N ASP A 215 -15.51 -21.07 -9.39
CA ASP A 215 -15.17 -21.49 -10.75
C ASP A 215 -16.03 -20.78 -11.80
N PHE A 216 -17.33 -20.59 -11.56
CA PHE A 216 -18.20 -19.81 -12.44
C PHE A 216 -17.67 -18.39 -12.64
N TYR A 217 -17.33 -17.70 -11.55
CA TYR A 217 -16.79 -16.34 -11.66
C TYR A 217 -15.41 -16.31 -12.31
N LEU A 218 -14.57 -17.31 -12.07
CA LEU A 218 -13.24 -17.44 -12.66
C LEU A 218 -13.26 -17.80 -14.16
N LEU A 219 -14.24 -18.59 -14.60
CA LEU A 219 -14.47 -18.95 -16.01
C LEU A 219 -15.13 -17.80 -16.79
N GLN A 220 -16.02 -17.03 -16.16
CA GLN A 220 -16.62 -15.82 -16.74
C GLN A 220 -15.68 -14.58 -16.68
N HIS A 221 -14.69 -14.61 -15.79
CA HIS A 221 -13.76 -13.51 -15.51
C HIS A 221 -12.84 -13.04 -16.66
N PRO A 222 -12.44 -13.85 -17.67
CA PRO A 222 -11.58 -13.37 -18.75
C PRO A 222 -12.37 -12.65 -19.85
N VAL A 223 -13.58 -13.13 -20.17
CA VAL A 223 -14.35 -12.68 -21.33
C VAL A 223 -15.32 -11.54 -20.98
N LYS A 224 -15.99 -11.58 -19.82
CA LYS A 224 -16.87 -10.47 -19.38
C LYS A 224 -16.10 -9.22 -18.95
N ARG A 225 -14.95 -9.36 -18.28
CA ARG A 225 -14.11 -8.18 -17.94
C ARG A 225 -13.51 -7.51 -19.17
N LYS A 226 -13.33 -8.21 -20.28
CA LYS A 226 -12.94 -7.59 -21.55
C LYS A 226 -14.11 -6.81 -22.15
N GLN A 227 -15.29 -7.45 -22.24
CA GLN A 227 -16.49 -6.85 -22.87
C GLN A 227 -17.16 -5.72 -22.05
N GLU A 228 -17.18 -5.76 -20.72
CA GLU A 228 -17.72 -4.67 -19.89
C GLU A 228 -16.75 -3.50 -19.73
N TYR A 229 -15.44 -3.75 -19.78
CA TYR A 229 -14.42 -2.71 -19.59
C TYR A 229 -14.07 -1.95 -20.86
N ASP A 230 -14.11 -2.61 -22.02
CA ASP A 230 -14.04 -1.95 -23.33
C ASP A 230 -15.20 -0.93 -23.49
N ARG A 231 -16.30 -1.10 -22.73
CA ARG A 231 -17.43 -0.16 -22.65
C ARG A 231 -17.22 1.02 -21.68
N TYR A 232 -16.27 0.93 -20.75
CA TYR A 232 -16.09 1.85 -19.60
C TYR A 232 -14.67 2.43 -19.45
N LEU A 233 -13.86 2.38 -20.51
CA LEU A 233 -12.45 2.80 -20.50
C LEU A 233 -12.21 4.22 -19.94
N SER A 234 -13.21 5.11 -19.94
CA SER A 234 -13.06 6.52 -19.52
C SER A 234 -13.37 6.83 -18.05
N ILE A 235 -13.87 5.89 -17.23
CA ILE A 235 -14.40 6.20 -15.88
C ILE A 235 -13.61 5.56 -14.72
N ALA A 236 -12.85 4.49 -14.95
CA ALA A 236 -12.10 3.83 -13.89
C ALA A 236 -10.81 4.60 -13.51
N PRO A 237 -10.43 4.69 -12.21
CA PRO A 237 -9.17 5.30 -11.81
C PRO A 237 -7.97 4.57 -12.42
N ILE A 238 -6.99 5.32 -12.93
CA ILE A 238 -5.74 4.81 -13.56
C ILE A 238 -5.03 3.78 -12.67
N THR A 239 -5.11 3.91 -11.35
CA THR A 239 -4.53 2.95 -10.40
C THR A 239 -5.16 1.57 -10.51
N GLU A 240 -6.48 1.51 -10.68
CA GLU A 240 -7.22 0.27 -10.82
C GLU A 240 -6.99 -0.36 -12.20
N GLN A 241 -6.95 0.48 -13.25
CA GLN A 241 -6.53 0.08 -14.61
C GLN A 241 -5.14 -0.57 -14.61
N CYS A 242 -4.16 0.10 -14.00
CA CYS A 242 -2.79 -0.40 -13.92
C CYS A 242 -2.70 -1.73 -13.16
N ARG A 243 -3.42 -1.85 -12.03
CA ARG A 243 -3.44 -3.06 -11.21
C ARG A 243 -4.08 -4.24 -11.93
N GLN A 244 -5.15 -4.02 -12.68
CA GLN A 244 -5.88 -5.06 -13.41
C GLN A 244 -5.05 -5.68 -14.53
N TYR A 245 -4.22 -4.90 -15.22
CA TYR A 245 -3.40 -5.37 -16.34
C TYR A 245 -1.94 -5.68 -15.95
N GLY A 246 -1.61 -5.63 -14.66
CA GLY A 246 -0.24 -5.86 -14.17
C GLY A 246 0.76 -4.81 -14.64
N ILE A 247 0.29 -3.59 -14.95
CA ILE A 247 1.11 -2.49 -15.46
C ILE A 247 1.54 -1.64 -14.27
N LYS A 248 2.82 -1.25 -14.20
CA LYS A 248 3.28 -0.32 -13.16
C LYS A 248 2.77 1.09 -13.47
N ARG A 249 2.14 1.70 -12.48
CA ARG A 249 1.64 3.09 -12.56
C ARG A 249 2.73 4.09 -12.98
N SER A 250 3.98 3.89 -12.55
CA SER A 250 5.13 4.70 -12.96
C SER A 250 5.38 4.67 -14.46
N ASP A 251 5.17 3.52 -15.09
CA ASP A 251 5.52 3.28 -16.48
C ASP A 251 4.51 3.94 -17.42
N VAL A 252 3.24 3.98 -17.01
CA VAL A 252 2.16 4.76 -17.65
C VAL A 252 2.47 6.25 -17.59
N TYR A 253 2.78 6.81 -16.41
CA TYR A 253 3.11 8.23 -16.29
C TYR A 253 4.37 8.63 -17.05
N ASN A 254 5.39 7.77 -17.05
CA ASN A 254 6.62 8.01 -17.81
C ASN A 254 6.35 8.01 -19.32
N TYR A 255 5.49 7.12 -19.80
CA TYR A 255 5.09 7.06 -21.21
C TYR A 255 4.27 8.30 -21.61
N VAL A 256 3.27 8.66 -20.82
CA VAL A 256 2.47 9.89 -20.98
C VAL A 256 3.35 11.14 -21.04
N ARG A 257 4.31 11.25 -20.12
CA ARG A 257 5.24 12.39 -20.08
C ARG A 257 6.14 12.45 -21.32
N LYS A 258 6.57 11.29 -21.84
CA LYS A 258 7.52 11.20 -22.96
C LYS A 258 6.84 11.39 -24.33
N HIS A 259 5.63 10.86 -24.48
CA HIS A 259 4.89 10.84 -25.75
C HIS A 259 3.74 11.85 -25.81
N ASN A 260 3.52 12.60 -24.72
CA ASN A 260 2.45 13.60 -24.59
C ASN A 260 1.07 13.04 -25.00
N CYS A 261 0.79 11.82 -24.55
CA CYS A 261 -0.44 11.09 -24.86
C CYS A 261 -1.35 11.01 -23.63
N SER A 262 -2.59 10.56 -23.80
CA SER A 262 -3.51 10.29 -22.70
C SER A 262 -3.06 9.06 -21.87
N ASN A 263 -3.54 8.98 -20.63
CA ASN A 263 -3.29 7.79 -19.79
C ASN A 263 -3.90 6.52 -20.42
N GLU A 264 -5.02 6.66 -21.12
CA GLU A 264 -5.71 5.55 -21.80
C GLU A 264 -4.87 4.99 -22.95
N GLU A 265 -4.29 5.86 -23.79
CA GLU A 265 -3.38 5.45 -24.88
C GLU A 265 -2.13 4.76 -24.33
N ALA A 266 -1.56 5.28 -23.24
CA ALA A 266 -0.43 4.65 -22.58
C ALA A 266 -0.78 3.26 -22.04
N ILE A 267 -1.96 3.09 -21.44
CA ILE A 267 -2.42 1.79 -20.93
C ILE A 267 -2.68 0.80 -22.07
N LYS A 268 -3.36 1.22 -23.16
CA LYS A 268 -3.57 0.38 -24.34
C LYS A 268 -2.25 -0.14 -24.91
N PHE A 269 -1.25 0.74 -25.03
CA PHE A 269 0.09 0.37 -25.48
C PHE A 269 0.71 -0.73 -24.60
N TYR A 270 0.68 -0.58 -23.26
CA TYR A 270 1.23 -1.61 -22.36
C TYR A 270 0.42 -2.92 -22.36
N ILE A 271 -0.89 -2.87 -22.62
CA ILE A 271 -1.72 -4.07 -22.78
C ILE A 271 -1.30 -4.86 -24.02
N GLU A 272 -1.18 -4.19 -25.18
CA GLU A 272 -0.70 -4.83 -26.41
C GLU A 272 0.72 -5.37 -26.25
N LEU A 273 1.55 -4.64 -25.52
CA LEU A 273 2.91 -5.07 -25.23
C LEU A 273 2.98 -6.30 -24.33
N ASN A 274 2.17 -6.36 -23.26
CA ASN A 274 2.09 -7.54 -22.39
C ASN A 274 1.59 -8.78 -23.15
N LYS A 275 0.72 -8.60 -24.16
CA LYS A 275 0.33 -9.69 -25.07
C LYS A 275 1.50 -10.16 -25.94
N LYS A 276 2.32 -9.25 -26.45
CA LYS A 276 3.50 -9.58 -27.29
C LYS A 276 4.61 -10.26 -26.49
N ILE A 277 4.90 -9.80 -25.28
CA ILE A 277 5.95 -10.36 -24.43
C ILE A 277 5.51 -11.69 -23.80
N GLY A 278 4.21 -11.85 -23.56
CA GLY A 278 3.66 -12.95 -22.77
C GLY A 278 3.87 -12.69 -21.28
N THR A 279 2.81 -12.87 -20.48
CA THR A 279 2.89 -12.77 -19.01
C THR A 279 3.20 -14.12 -18.34
N GLY A 280 3.57 -15.13 -19.14
CA GLY A 280 3.78 -16.51 -18.71
C GLY A 280 5.24 -16.95 -18.76
N VAL A 281 5.44 -18.24 -18.52
CA VAL A 281 6.74 -18.91 -18.55
C VAL A 281 7.34 -18.80 -19.96
N ILE A 282 8.57 -18.31 -20.06
CA ILE A 282 9.33 -18.20 -21.31
C ILE A 282 10.28 -19.39 -21.40
N GLU A 283 10.20 -20.14 -22.50
CA GLU A 283 11.17 -21.18 -22.80
C GLU A 283 12.23 -20.62 -23.76
N PHE A 284 13.49 -20.71 -23.35
CA PHE A 284 14.65 -20.27 -24.14
C PHE A 284 15.79 -21.28 -23.96
N GLU A 285 16.29 -21.83 -25.08
CA GLU A 285 17.33 -22.88 -25.12
C GLU A 285 16.99 -24.12 -24.25
N GLY A 286 15.71 -24.52 -24.21
CA GLY A 286 15.24 -25.66 -23.42
C GLY A 286 15.08 -25.38 -21.92
N VAL A 287 15.37 -24.15 -21.45
CA VAL A 287 15.17 -23.73 -20.07
C VAL A 287 13.91 -22.88 -19.93
N LYS A 288 13.09 -23.20 -18.94
CA LYS A 288 11.84 -22.48 -18.62
C LYS A 288 12.10 -21.41 -17.56
N TYR A 289 11.79 -20.16 -17.88
CA TYR A 289 11.95 -18.98 -17.03
C TYR A 289 10.59 -18.42 -16.65
N VAL A 290 10.38 -17.97 -15.41
CA VAL A 290 9.08 -17.45 -14.95
C VAL A 290 8.72 -16.13 -15.65
N SER A 291 9.72 -15.37 -16.10
CA SER A 291 9.50 -14.12 -16.84
C SER A 291 10.69 -13.71 -17.71
N LEU A 292 10.47 -12.81 -18.67
CA LEU A 292 11.53 -12.20 -19.46
C LEU A 292 12.58 -11.50 -18.58
N ARG A 293 12.17 -10.92 -17.45
CA ARG A 293 13.07 -10.23 -16.52
C ARG A 293 14.00 -11.21 -15.82
N GLU A 294 13.49 -12.35 -15.41
CA GLU A 294 14.29 -13.42 -14.82
C GLU A 294 15.23 -14.04 -15.84
N CYS A 295 14.73 -14.34 -17.05
CA CYS A 295 15.54 -14.84 -18.16
C CYS A 295 16.72 -13.89 -18.46
N CYS A 296 16.45 -12.59 -18.62
CA CYS A 296 17.51 -11.59 -18.80
C CYS A 296 18.50 -11.56 -17.62
N LYS A 297 18.02 -11.72 -16.38
CA LYS A 297 18.88 -11.69 -15.18
C LYS A 297 19.83 -12.89 -15.16
N LEU A 298 19.31 -14.10 -15.44
CA LEU A 298 20.12 -15.33 -15.42
C LEU A 298 21.11 -15.37 -16.59
N LEU A 299 20.73 -14.82 -17.75
CA LEU A 299 21.62 -14.67 -18.91
C LEU A 299 22.57 -13.47 -18.79
N SER A 300 22.53 -12.70 -17.69
CA SER A 300 23.31 -11.46 -17.51
C SER A 300 23.12 -10.43 -18.64
N LEU A 301 21.91 -10.39 -19.22
CA LEU A 301 21.52 -9.47 -20.28
C LEU A 301 20.76 -8.25 -19.73
N SER A 302 20.94 -7.11 -20.40
CA SER A 302 20.17 -5.90 -20.06
C SER A 302 18.70 -6.04 -20.48
N TYR A 303 17.82 -6.29 -19.51
CA TYR A 303 16.36 -6.31 -19.72
C TYR A 303 15.87 -5.11 -20.52
N ARG A 304 16.42 -3.91 -20.26
CA ARG A 304 15.99 -2.67 -20.94
C ARG A 304 16.32 -2.69 -22.42
N LEU A 305 17.46 -3.26 -22.83
CA LEU A 305 17.84 -3.35 -24.24
C LEU A 305 16.99 -4.40 -24.96
N VAL A 306 16.83 -5.58 -24.36
CA VAL A 306 15.95 -6.66 -24.88
C VAL A 306 14.53 -6.14 -25.06
N TYR A 307 13.98 -5.50 -24.03
CA TYR A 307 12.65 -4.91 -24.03
C TYR A 307 12.47 -3.82 -25.10
N ASN A 308 13.44 -2.91 -25.25
CA ASN A 308 13.37 -1.85 -26.26
C ASN A 308 13.41 -2.43 -27.69
N ARG A 309 14.16 -3.52 -27.92
CA ARG A 309 14.20 -4.18 -29.22
C ARG A 309 12.85 -4.80 -29.55
N ILE A 310 12.24 -5.54 -28.63
CA ILE A 310 10.90 -6.13 -28.83
C ILE A 310 9.89 -5.05 -29.24
N ILE A 311 9.94 -3.88 -28.59
CA ILE A 311 9.04 -2.76 -28.92
C ILE A 311 9.35 -2.17 -30.29
N ASN A 312 10.61 -1.86 -30.57
CA ASN A 312 10.98 -1.03 -31.72
C ASN A 312 11.10 -1.84 -33.03
N THR A 313 11.43 -3.13 -32.97
CA THR A 313 11.68 -3.97 -34.15
C THR A 313 10.66 -5.10 -34.30
N ASN A 314 9.58 -5.08 -33.51
CA ASN A 314 8.51 -6.09 -33.51
C ASN A 314 9.00 -7.56 -33.40
N SER A 315 10.20 -7.76 -32.83
CA SER A 315 10.84 -9.07 -32.69
C SER A 315 10.19 -9.89 -31.57
N THR A 316 10.21 -11.22 -31.70
CA THR A 316 9.77 -12.10 -30.62
C THR A 316 10.71 -12.03 -29.42
N PRO A 317 10.25 -12.36 -28.19
CA PRO A 317 11.12 -12.42 -27.01
C PRO A 317 12.35 -13.30 -27.22
N GLN A 318 12.19 -14.45 -27.90
CA GLN A 318 13.24 -15.41 -28.20
C GLN A 318 14.27 -14.84 -29.18
N GLU A 319 13.83 -14.22 -30.28
CA GLU A 319 14.74 -13.57 -31.24
C GLU A 319 15.53 -12.43 -30.60
N ALA A 320 14.87 -11.63 -29.75
CA ALA A 320 15.52 -10.53 -29.05
C ALA A 320 16.60 -11.07 -28.09
N LEU A 321 16.30 -12.11 -27.31
CA LEU A 321 17.26 -12.76 -26.41
C LEU A 321 18.44 -13.35 -27.19
N GLN A 322 18.17 -14.08 -28.28
CA GLN A 322 19.22 -14.67 -29.12
C GLN A 322 20.15 -13.61 -29.71
N TYR A 323 19.57 -12.50 -30.19
CA TYR A 323 20.33 -11.39 -30.74
C TYR A 323 21.30 -10.79 -29.71
N PHE A 324 20.81 -10.50 -28.50
CA PHE A 324 21.65 -9.91 -27.46
C PHE A 324 22.67 -10.89 -26.89
N LYS A 325 22.36 -12.19 -26.82
CA LYS A 325 23.32 -13.24 -26.45
C LYS A 325 24.48 -13.31 -27.43
N ARG A 326 24.21 -13.45 -28.74
CA ARG A 326 25.24 -13.44 -29.80
C ARG A 326 26.07 -12.16 -29.79
N LYS A 327 25.43 -11.02 -29.55
CA LYS A 327 26.12 -9.73 -29.43
C LYS A 327 27.06 -9.69 -28.23
N GLN A 328 26.62 -10.20 -27.07
CA GLN A 328 27.44 -10.28 -25.87
C GLN A 328 28.66 -11.18 -26.07
N GLU A 329 28.47 -12.34 -26.71
CA GLU A 329 29.56 -13.26 -27.08
C GLU A 329 30.57 -12.58 -28.01
N LYS A 330 30.10 -11.86 -29.04
CA LYS A 330 30.96 -11.09 -29.95
C LYS A 330 31.77 -10.02 -29.21
N LEU A 331 31.15 -9.26 -28.30
CA LEU A 331 31.83 -8.24 -27.52
C LEU A 331 32.83 -8.85 -26.54
N LEU A 332 32.52 -9.99 -25.91
CA LEU A 332 33.46 -10.70 -25.04
C LEU A 332 34.70 -11.18 -25.80
N LEU A 333 34.54 -11.65 -27.04
CA LEU A 333 35.65 -12.02 -27.91
C LEU A 333 36.50 -10.79 -28.28
N GLN A 334 35.85 -9.70 -28.69
CA GLN A 334 36.55 -8.43 -29.01
C GLN A 334 37.28 -7.84 -27.80
N ALA A 335 36.78 -8.05 -26.57
CA ALA A 335 37.39 -7.51 -25.36
C ALA A 335 38.72 -8.20 -25.03
N LYS A 336 38.88 -9.45 -25.46
CA LYS A 336 40.07 -10.28 -25.26
C LYS A 336 41.05 -10.22 -26.44
N ALA A 337 40.60 -9.69 -27.57
CA ALA A 337 41.43 -9.55 -28.76
C ALA A 337 42.23 -8.24 -28.72
N PRO A 338 43.35 -8.16 -29.47
CA PRO A 338 44.08 -6.91 -29.64
C PRO A 338 43.20 -5.79 -30.21
N ILE A 339 43.29 -4.61 -29.60
CA ILE A 339 42.53 -3.42 -29.96
C ILE A 339 43.47 -2.47 -30.71
N TYR A 340 43.15 -2.22 -31.97
CA TYR A 340 43.83 -1.24 -32.81
C TYR A 340 42.96 0.01 -32.92
N LEU A 341 43.54 1.16 -32.62
CA LEU A 341 42.86 2.45 -32.58
C LEU A 341 43.21 3.30 -33.79
N GLU A 342 42.35 4.27 -34.10
CA GLU A 342 42.52 5.14 -35.27
C GLU A 342 43.79 6.01 -35.21
N ASN A 343 44.29 6.30 -34.00
CA ASN A 343 45.51 7.06 -33.80
C ASN A 343 46.80 6.21 -33.92
N GLY A 344 46.69 4.92 -34.26
CA GLY A 344 47.81 4.00 -34.43
C GLY A 344 48.24 3.28 -33.15
N ASP A 345 47.62 3.56 -32.01
CA ASP A 345 47.90 2.87 -30.76
C ASP A 345 47.32 1.44 -30.79
N CYS A 346 48.05 0.49 -30.21
CA CYS A 346 47.63 -0.90 -30.07
C CYS A 346 47.68 -1.32 -28.60
N PHE A 347 46.64 -2.02 -28.17
CA PHE A 347 46.52 -2.58 -26.82
C PHE A 347 46.22 -4.08 -26.92
N GLU A 348 46.81 -4.88 -26.05
CA GLU A 348 46.67 -6.36 -26.08
C GLU A 348 45.22 -6.81 -25.90
N ASN A 349 44.47 -6.09 -25.07
CA ASN A 349 43.06 -6.33 -24.79
C ASN A 349 42.41 -5.10 -24.15
N LEU A 350 41.11 -5.18 -23.85
CA LEU A 350 40.37 -4.06 -23.26
C LEU A 350 40.84 -3.70 -21.84
N GLU A 351 41.37 -4.66 -21.09
CA GLU A 351 41.84 -4.45 -19.71
C GLU A 351 43.13 -3.65 -19.69
N ASP A 352 44.04 -3.95 -20.61
CA ASP A 352 45.27 -3.19 -20.87
C ASP A 352 44.96 -1.73 -21.27
N LEU A 353 44.08 -1.55 -22.26
CA LEU A 353 43.61 -0.22 -22.68
C LEU A 353 43.00 0.58 -21.52
N CYS A 354 42.16 -0.07 -20.71
CA CYS A 354 41.51 0.56 -19.57
C CYS A 354 42.52 0.95 -18.48
N THR A 355 43.56 0.15 -18.27
CA THR A 355 44.65 0.44 -17.33
C THR A 355 45.49 1.62 -17.80
N ALA A 356 45.92 1.60 -19.07
CA ALA A 356 46.72 2.68 -19.67
C ALA A 356 45.98 4.03 -19.68
N LEU A 357 44.68 4.02 -20.00
CA LEU A 357 43.88 5.23 -20.09
C LEU A 357 43.25 5.66 -18.76
N GLN A 358 43.37 4.85 -17.70
CA GLN A 358 42.69 5.02 -16.41
C GLN A 358 41.16 5.11 -16.55
N ILE A 359 40.59 4.25 -17.39
CA ILE A 359 39.15 4.15 -17.63
C ILE A 359 38.65 2.83 -17.05
N ARG A 360 37.45 2.82 -16.49
CA ARG A 360 36.88 1.56 -16.00
C ARG A 360 36.43 0.69 -17.18
N TYR A 361 36.79 -0.60 -17.16
CA TYR A 361 36.33 -1.60 -18.13
C TYR A 361 34.85 -1.49 -18.47
N ARG A 362 34.00 -1.36 -17.44
CA ARG A 362 32.54 -1.27 -17.57
C ARG A 362 32.07 -0.04 -18.35
N ASP A 363 32.84 1.05 -18.37
CA ASP A 363 32.48 2.28 -19.07
C ASP A 363 32.65 2.14 -20.59
N VAL A 364 33.73 1.50 -21.04
CA VAL A 364 33.98 1.21 -22.47
C VAL A 364 33.09 0.08 -22.95
N TYR A 365 33.11 -1.07 -22.25
CA TYR A 365 32.27 -2.23 -22.59
C TYR A 365 30.77 -1.87 -22.59
N GLY A 366 30.32 -1.15 -21.56
CA GLY A 366 28.94 -0.71 -21.46
C GLY A 366 28.56 0.38 -22.48
N TYR A 367 29.53 1.10 -23.06
CA TYR A 367 29.28 2.01 -24.19
C TYR A 367 29.03 1.21 -25.46
N ALA A 368 29.91 0.24 -25.78
CA ALA A 368 29.75 -0.67 -26.91
C ALA A 368 28.39 -1.41 -26.88
N GLU A 369 28.00 -1.94 -25.72
CA GLU A 369 26.72 -2.62 -25.54
C GLU A 369 25.52 -1.71 -25.87
N ARG A 370 25.52 -0.46 -25.38
CA ARG A 370 24.40 0.49 -25.51
C ARG A 370 24.32 1.18 -26.86
N GLN A 371 25.46 1.48 -27.49
CA GLN A 371 25.50 2.19 -28.78
C GLN A 371 25.57 1.25 -29.98
N ASN A 372 25.70 -0.06 -29.75
CA ASN A 372 25.79 -1.04 -30.84
C ASN A 372 27.02 -0.83 -31.75
N CYS A 373 28.13 -0.41 -31.14
CA CYS A 373 29.43 -0.26 -31.76
C CYS A 373 30.38 -1.38 -31.31
N SER A 374 31.52 -1.52 -32.00
CA SER A 374 32.60 -2.41 -31.59
C SER A 374 33.30 -1.90 -30.34
N ILE A 375 34.16 -2.74 -29.74
CA ILE A 375 35.02 -2.30 -28.63
C ILE A 375 36.07 -1.29 -29.08
N THR A 376 36.58 -1.41 -30.32
CA THR A 376 37.51 -0.44 -30.92
C THR A 376 36.87 0.94 -31.03
N GLU A 377 35.70 1.04 -31.68
CA GLU A 377 34.94 2.29 -31.82
C GLU A 377 34.59 2.92 -30.46
N ALA A 378 34.26 2.08 -29.47
CA ALA A 378 34.02 2.54 -28.11
C ALA A 378 35.29 3.08 -27.45
N ALA A 379 36.44 2.45 -27.68
CA ALA A 379 37.72 2.89 -27.16
C ALA A 379 38.18 4.22 -27.80
N ASP A 380 38.07 4.35 -29.12
CA ASP A 380 38.35 5.59 -29.86
C ASP A 380 37.52 6.75 -29.30
N TYR A 381 36.22 6.52 -29.05
CA TYR A 381 35.34 7.52 -28.43
C TYR A 381 35.88 8.01 -27.08
N TYR A 382 36.37 7.12 -26.21
CA TYR A 382 36.87 7.52 -24.90
C TYR A 382 38.23 8.21 -24.96
N ILE A 383 39.07 7.89 -25.95
CA ILE A 383 40.34 8.58 -26.20
C ILE A 383 40.09 10.01 -26.66
N VAL A 384 39.22 10.20 -27.66
CA VAL A 384 38.80 11.54 -28.12
C VAL A 384 38.20 12.33 -26.96
N LYS A 385 37.37 11.70 -26.15
CA LYS A 385 36.79 12.32 -24.96
C LYS A 385 37.85 12.74 -23.92
N LYS A 386 38.91 11.96 -23.72
CA LYS A 386 40.02 12.30 -22.82
C LYS A 386 40.83 13.49 -23.36
N LYS A 387 41.11 13.51 -24.68
CA LYS A 387 41.77 14.63 -25.36
C LYS A 387 40.98 15.94 -25.22
N ILE A 388 39.66 15.90 -25.42
CA ILE A 388 38.76 17.05 -25.20
C ILE A 388 38.80 17.54 -23.73
N SER A 389 39.20 16.70 -22.77
CA SER A 389 39.25 17.10 -21.37
C SER A 389 40.53 17.83 -20.98
N GLN A 390 41.66 17.52 -21.62
CA GLN A 390 43.01 17.89 -21.14
C GLN A 390 43.63 19.10 -21.88
N ASN A 391 43.16 19.42 -23.08
CA ASN A 391 43.76 20.47 -23.93
C ASN A 391 42.73 21.53 -24.36
N VAL A 392 42.06 22.21 -23.42
CA VAL A 392 41.05 23.20 -23.77
C VAL A 392 41.08 24.43 -22.86
N THR A 393 41.33 25.60 -23.45
CA THR A 393 41.09 26.89 -22.82
C THR A 393 39.65 27.34 -23.12
N ILE A 394 38.82 27.41 -22.08
CA ILE A 394 37.39 27.73 -22.16
C ILE A 394 37.18 29.08 -21.49
N LYS A 395 36.73 30.09 -22.24
CA LYS A 395 36.32 31.38 -21.69
C LYS A 395 34.80 31.45 -21.58
N ILE A 396 34.28 31.74 -20.39
CA ILE A 396 32.84 31.94 -20.13
C ILE A 396 32.68 33.25 -19.36
N GLY A 397 32.15 34.28 -20.02
CA GLY A 397 32.15 35.64 -19.48
C GLY A 397 33.59 36.11 -19.21
N ASP A 398 33.87 36.43 -17.94
CA ASP A 398 35.19 36.90 -17.49
C ASP A 398 36.10 35.78 -16.94
N GLN A 399 35.60 34.54 -16.84
CA GLN A 399 36.36 33.42 -16.29
C GLN A 399 36.99 32.57 -17.39
N ILE A 400 38.22 32.12 -17.15
CA ILE A 400 38.99 31.24 -18.03
C ILE A 400 39.24 29.92 -17.30
N TYR A 401 39.00 28.81 -17.99
CA TYR A 401 39.20 27.46 -17.48
C TYR A 401 40.11 26.68 -18.42
N ASP A 402 41.08 25.96 -17.87
CA ASP A 402 42.01 25.13 -18.65
C ASP A 402 41.61 23.63 -18.65
N ASP A 403 40.58 23.28 -17.88
CA ASP A 403 40.03 21.93 -17.79
C ASP A 403 38.49 21.96 -17.90
N LEU A 404 37.96 21.18 -18.86
CA LEU A 404 36.53 21.10 -19.13
C LEU A 404 35.72 20.51 -17.96
N GLN A 405 36.29 19.57 -17.18
CA GLN A 405 35.63 19.01 -16.01
C GLN A 405 35.47 20.04 -14.90
N ILE A 406 36.51 20.85 -14.66
CA ILE A 406 36.47 21.94 -13.68
C ILE A 406 35.41 22.95 -14.09
N CYS A 407 35.47 23.41 -15.34
CA CYS A 407 34.47 24.30 -15.94
C CYS A 407 33.04 23.75 -15.78
N CYS A 408 32.81 22.49 -16.15
CA CYS A 408 31.48 21.88 -16.03
C CYS A 408 31.02 21.77 -14.58
N LYS A 409 31.91 21.50 -13.62
CA LYS A 409 31.58 21.37 -12.21
C LYS A 409 31.17 22.72 -11.62
N GLU A 410 31.95 23.77 -11.86
CA GLU A 410 31.68 25.12 -11.33
C GLU A 410 30.44 25.75 -11.95
N GLN A 411 30.23 25.57 -13.25
CA GLN A 411 29.04 26.07 -13.96
C GLN A 411 27.77 25.19 -13.72
N GLY A 412 27.92 24.07 -13.01
CA GLY A 412 26.85 23.11 -12.76
C GLY A 412 26.26 22.54 -14.06
N ILE A 413 27.14 22.16 -14.98
CA ILE A 413 26.88 21.61 -16.31
C ILE A 413 27.21 20.11 -16.31
N SER A 414 26.46 19.34 -17.08
CA SER A 414 26.77 17.91 -17.24
C SER A 414 27.94 17.70 -18.21
N TYR A 415 29.13 17.43 -17.67
CA TYR A 415 30.33 17.08 -18.45
C TYR A 415 30.05 16.04 -19.55
N LYS A 416 29.32 14.96 -19.18
CA LYS A 416 28.94 13.90 -20.12
C LYS A 416 28.08 14.39 -21.28
N TRP A 417 27.20 15.36 -21.03
CA TRP A 417 26.36 15.94 -22.08
C TRP A 417 27.19 16.77 -23.06
N VAL A 418 28.10 17.60 -22.54
CA VAL A 418 28.97 18.47 -23.35
C VAL A 418 29.90 17.65 -24.23
N CYS A 419 30.62 16.67 -23.68
CA CYS A 419 31.47 15.79 -24.49
C CYS A 419 30.69 15.05 -25.58
N LYS A 420 29.47 14.59 -25.28
CA LYS A 420 28.63 13.92 -26.28
C LYS A 420 28.23 14.87 -27.41
N LYS A 421 27.87 16.11 -27.08
CA LYS A 421 27.49 17.13 -28.06
C LYS A 421 28.65 17.48 -28.98
N ILE A 422 29.84 17.70 -28.42
CA ILE A 422 31.08 17.98 -29.17
C ILE A 422 31.39 16.83 -30.14
N ILE A 423 31.38 15.59 -29.65
CA ILE A 423 31.75 14.44 -30.48
C ILE A 423 30.71 14.17 -31.59
N GLN A 424 29.41 14.41 -31.33
CA GLN A 424 28.35 14.14 -32.31
C GLN A 424 28.17 15.26 -33.34
N GLU A 425 28.35 16.51 -32.95
CA GLU A 425 28.05 17.67 -33.81
C GLU A 425 29.31 18.45 -34.21
N GLN A 426 30.50 18.03 -33.76
CA GLN A 426 31.80 18.64 -34.04
C GLN A 426 31.86 20.15 -33.72
N ILE A 427 31.12 20.56 -32.70
CA ILE A 427 31.03 21.95 -32.23
C ILE A 427 32.19 22.24 -31.27
N PRO A 428 32.80 23.45 -31.29
CA PRO A 428 33.83 23.84 -30.34
C PRO A 428 33.35 23.75 -28.89
N VAL A 429 34.30 23.54 -27.98
CA VAL A 429 34.02 23.26 -26.56
C VAL A 429 33.30 24.42 -25.87
N THR A 430 33.68 25.65 -26.19
CA THR A 430 33.07 26.88 -25.65
C THR A 430 31.59 26.98 -26.02
N GLU A 431 31.28 26.83 -27.31
CA GLU A 431 29.90 26.92 -27.83
C GLU A 431 29.01 25.79 -27.27
N ALA A 432 29.55 24.57 -27.12
CA ALA A 432 28.82 23.47 -26.52
C ALA A 432 28.45 23.73 -25.04
N VAL A 433 29.32 24.42 -24.30
CA VAL A 433 29.09 24.83 -22.91
C VAL A 433 28.07 25.96 -22.83
N GLU A 434 28.21 27.00 -23.64
CA GLU A 434 27.25 28.12 -23.71
C GLU A 434 25.84 27.64 -24.06
N PHE A 435 25.73 26.73 -25.03
CA PHE A 435 24.45 26.13 -25.40
C PHE A 435 23.75 25.45 -24.21
N TYR A 436 24.51 24.74 -23.36
CA TYR A 436 23.93 24.10 -22.19
C TYR A 436 23.44 25.13 -21.15
N LEU A 437 24.23 26.18 -20.93
CA LEU A 437 23.86 27.27 -20.03
C LEU A 437 22.58 27.96 -20.52
N GLU A 438 22.49 28.28 -21.80
CA GLU A 438 21.29 28.89 -22.38
C GLU A 438 20.07 27.98 -22.22
N LYS A 439 20.23 26.67 -22.44
CA LYS A 439 19.18 25.67 -22.24
C LYS A 439 18.73 25.58 -20.76
N LYS A 440 19.66 25.71 -19.81
CA LYS A 440 19.38 25.71 -18.37
C LYS A 440 18.62 26.98 -17.98
N GLU A 441 19.03 28.13 -18.48
CA GLU A 441 18.35 29.41 -18.26
C GLU A 441 16.94 29.44 -18.87
N ARG A 442 16.77 28.92 -20.10
CA ARG A 442 15.43 28.74 -20.71
C ARG A 442 14.52 27.86 -19.84
N LYS A 443 15.06 26.86 -19.15
CA LYS A 443 14.28 26.03 -18.20
C LYS A 443 13.97 26.76 -16.90
N LYS A 444 14.91 27.52 -16.33
CA LYS A 444 14.68 28.35 -15.14
C LYS A 444 13.60 29.40 -15.42
N ARG A 445 13.70 30.15 -16.52
CA ARG A 445 12.67 31.11 -16.96
C ARG A 445 11.28 30.46 -17.04
N LYS A 446 11.19 29.23 -17.57
CA LYS A 446 9.93 28.46 -17.63
C LYS A 446 9.44 27.95 -16.26
N ALA A 447 10.33 27.72 -15.30
CA ALA A 447 10.00 27.27 -13.95
C ALA A 447 9.59 28.45 -13.05
N GLU A 448 10.30 29.58 -13.14
CA GLU A 448 9.96 30.84 -12.47
C GLU A 448 8.60 31.38 -12.94
N GLN A 449 8.30 31.27 -14.24
CA GLN A 449 6.95 31.54 -14.77
C GLN A 449 5.86 30.63 -14.18
N LYS A 450 6.21 29.46 -13.64
CA LYS A 450 5.28 28.50 -13.02
C LYS A 450 5.21 28.60 -11.49
N MET A 451 6.22 29.17 -10.82
CA MET A 451 6.31 29.23 -9.34
C MET A 451 5.83 30.55 -8.72
N LYS A 452 5.35 31.52 -9.49
CA LYS A 452 4.70 32.71 -8.91
C LYS A 452 3.44 32.30 -8.10
N PRO A 453 3.28 32.75 -6.85
CA PRO A 453 2.24 32.24 -5.95
C PRO A 453 0.82 32.54 -6.46
N GLN A 454 -0.03 31.52 -6.44
CA GLN A 454 -1.48 31.67 -6.35
C GLN A 454 -1.81 32.22 -4.95
N ASN A 455 -1.81 33.54 -4.78
CA ASN A 455 -2.70 34.28 -3.86
C ASN A 455 -2.35 35.77 -3.86
N GLN A 456 -2.69 36.39 -4.96
CA GLN A 456 -3.35 37.68 -5.13
C GLN A 456 -3.40 37.78 -6.65
N THR A 457 -4.59 37.85 -7.23
CA THR A 457 -4.71 38.17 -8.66
C THR A 457 -4.26 39.62 -8.85
N PRO A 458 -3.12 39.83 -9.53
CA PRO A 458 -3.13 40.70 -10.69
C PRO A 458 -2.64 39.97 -11.94
N SER A 459 -3.51 40.00 -12.95
CA SER A 459 -3.27 39.85 -14.39
C SER A 459 -2.00 39.12 -14.84
N PHE A 460 -2.18 37.85 -15.19
CA PHE A 460 -1.41 37.24 -16.26
C PHE A 460 -1.61 38.09 -17.53
N GLN A 461 -0.55 38.73 -18.01
CA GLN A 461 -0.47 39.35 -19.34
C GLN A 461 -0.56 38.27 -20.45
N LYS A 462 -1.72 37.64 -20.56
CA LYS A 462 -2.22 37.00 -21.80
C LYS A 462 -3.56 37.60 -22.24
N ASN A 463 -3.90 38.80 -21.77
CA ASN A 463 -5.16 39.47 -22.07
C ASN A 463 -4.97 40.89 -22.64
N ALA A 464 -3.98 41.12 -23.51
CA ALA A 464 -3.90 42.40 -24.25
C ALA A 464 -5.10 42.62 -25.23
N TRP A 465 -5.93 41.60 -25.43
CA TRP A 465 -7.14 41.58 -26.27
C TRP A 465 -8.48 41.56 -25.48
N ILE A 466 -8.46 41.52 -24.15
CA ILE A 466 -9.69 41.53 -23.32
C ILE A 466 -9.65 42.74 -22.38
N GLN A 467 -9.45 43.92 -22.95
CA GLN A 467 -9.82 45.17 -22.31
C GLN A 467 -10.81 45.89 -23.23
N ALA A 468 -12.01 46.13 -22.70
CA ALA A 468 -13.01 47.06 -23.21
C ALA A 468 -13.34 47.03 -24.72
N LYS A 469 -13.63 45.85 -25.29
CA LYS A 469 -14.43 45.80 -26.54
C LYS A 469 -15.92 45.75 -26.17
N LYS A 470 -16.68 46.74 -26.65
CA LYS A 470 -18.14 46.65 -26.73
C LYS A 470 -18.47 45.42 -27.58
N VAL A 471 -19.39 44.58 -27.10
CA VAL A 471 -19.78 43.36 -27.82
C VAL A 471 -21.27 43.43 -28.09
N VAL A 472 -21.65 43.25 -29.35
CA VAL A 472 -23.04 43.17 -29.77
C VAL A 472 -23.41 41.70 -29.88
N VAL A 473 -24.34 41.25 -29.06
CA VAL A 473 -24.81 39.86 -29.05
C VAL A 473 -26.33 39.87 -29.12
N MET A 474 -26.90 39.18 -30.12
CA MET A 474 -28.35 39.15 -30.38
C MET A 474 -28.98 40.55 -30.50
N GLY A 475 -28.29 41.49 -31.17
CA GLY A 475 -28.77 42.86 -31.39
C GLY A 475 -28.72 43.79 -30.17
N LYS A 476 -28.24 43.32 -29.00
CA LYS A 476 -28.04 44.15 -27.80
C LYS A 476 -26.56 44.44 -27.60
N GLU A 477 -26.23 45.71 -27.38
CA GLU A 477 -24.86 46.14 -27.09
C GLU A 477 -24.53 45.96 -25.60
N TYR A 478 -23.42 45.29 -25.31
CA TYR A 478 -22.92 45.11 -23.95
C TYR A 478 -21.59 45.86 -23.76
N LYS A 479 -21.47 46.55 -22.62
CA LYS A 479 -20.27 47.32 -22.25
C LYS A 479 -19.02 46.44 -22.11
N SER A 480 -19.20 45.14 -21.86
CA SER A 480 -18.13 44.13 -21.84
C SER A 480 -18.69 42.71 -21.98
N LEU A 481 -17.82 41.76 -22.33
CA LEU A 481 -18.16 40.33 -22.33
C LEU A 481 -18.65 39.82 -20.96
N ASN A 482 -18.11 40.35 -19.87
CA ASN A 482 -18.54 39.94 -18.54
C ASN A 482 -19.96 40.42 -18.22
N SER A 483 -20.32 41.65 -18.64
CA SER A 483 -21.70 42.14 -18.55
C SER A 483 -22.64 41.29 -19.41
N CYS A 484 -22.22 40.91 -20.62
CA CYS A 484 -22.99 40.00 -21.47
C CYS A 484 -23.24 38.63 -20.79
N TYR A 485 -22.22 38.04 -20.17
CA TYR A 485 -22.36 36.76 -19.46
C TYR A 485 -23.30 36.84 -18.25
N SER A 486 -23.22 37.92 -17.48
CA SER A 486 -24.08 38.14 -16.31
C SER A 486 -25.53 38.36 -16.72
N ASP A 487 -25.79 39.25 -17.69
CA ASP A 487 -27.14 39.54 -18.19
C ASP A 487 -27.83 38.30 -18.77
N LEU A 488 -27.09 37.50 -19.56
CA LEU A 488 -27.62 36.26 -20.15
C LEU A 488 -27.61 35.09 -19.14
N GLY A 489 -27.01 35.26 -17.97
CA GLY A 489 -26.80 34.26 -16.94
C GLY A 489 -26.12 32.98 -17.46
N ILE A 490 -25.12 33.15 -18.32
CA ILE A 490 -24.33 32.07 -18.92
C ILE A 490 -22.89 32.12 -18.38
N THR A 491 -22.22 30.98 -18.29
CA THR A 491 -20.85 30.95 -17.74
C THR A 491 -19.80 31.07 -18.85
N LYS A 492 -18.81 31.94 -18.64
CA LYS A 492 -17.61 32.08 -19.49
C LYS A 492 -16.95 30.74 -19.84
N LYS A 493 -16.92 29.80 -18.89
CA LYS A 493 -16.32 28.46 -19.06
C LYS A 493 -16.97 27.64 -20.18
N LEU A 494 -18.30 27.70 -20.32
CA LEU A 494 -19.04 26.95 -21.33
C LEU A 494 -18.84 27.56 -22.72
N VAL A 495 -18.81 28.89 -22.81
CA VAL A 495 -18.55 29.63 -24.05
C VAL A 495 -17.15 29.31 -24.57
N LEU A 496 -16.11 29.43 -23.73
CA LEU A 496 -14.73 29.13 -24.13
C LEU A 496 -14.50 27.67 -24.49
N ARG A 497 -15.24 26.73 -23.89
CA ARG A 497 -15.20 25.33 -24.27
C ARG A 497 -15.71 25.15 -25.71
N ARG A 498 -16.84 25.76 -26.04
CA ARG A 498 -17.42 25.68 -27.39
C ARG A 498 -16.50 26.28 -28.44
N VAL A 499 -15.91 27.46 -28.17
CA VAL A 499 -14.93 28.08 -29.07
C VAL A 499 -13.75 27.14 -29.35
N LYS A 500 -13.23 26.44 -28.33
CA LYS A 500 -12.12 25.49 -28.52
C LYS A 500 -12.50 24.22 -29.29
N GLU A 501 -13.71 23.71 -29.08
CA GLU A 501 -14.18 22.47 -29.69
C GLU A 501 -14.61 22.65 -31.15
N THR A 502 -15.16 23.81 -31.52
CA THR A 502 -15.71 24.04 -32.86
C THR A 502 -15.08 25.19 -33.64
N ASN A 503 -14.06 25.85 -33.08
CA ASN A 503 -13.36 26.97 -33.70
C ASN A 503 -14.29 28.09 -34.20
N CYS A 504 -15.47 28.26 -33.57
CA CYS A 504 -16.49 29.24 -33.94
C CYS A 504 -16.19 30.60 -33.29
N SER A 505 -16.87 31.67 -33.76
CA SER A 505 -16.69 32.99 -33.16
C SER A 505 -17.19 33.04 -31.72
N LEU A 506 -16.73 34.03 -30.95
CA LEU A 506 -17.08 34.15 -29.54
C LEU A 506 -18.58 34.48 -29.39
N GLU A 507 -19.10 35.32 -30.27
CA GLU A 507 -20.48 35.73 -30.36
C GLU A 507 -21.40 34.54 -30.70
N GLU A 508 -21.02 33.72 -31.69
CA GLU A 508 -21.74 32.48 -32.02
C GLU A 508 -21.75 31.49 -30.86
N ALA A 509 -20.61 31.35 -30.16
CA ALA A 509 -20.52 30.49 -28.99
C ALA A 509 -21.42 30.99 -27.84
N ILE A 510 -21.56 32.30 -27.67
CA ILE A 510 -22.46 32.90 -26.68
C ILE A 510 -23.91 32.60 -27.02
N VAL A 511 -24.32 32.86 -28.26
CA VAL A 511 -25.69 32.60 -28.74
C VAL A 511 -26.05 31.13 -28.54
N TYR A 512 -25.15 30.22 -28.94
CA TYR A 512 -25.36 28.78 -28.79
C TYR A 512 -25.53 28.36 -27.32
N VAL A 513 -24.66 28.84 -26.42
CA VAL A 513 -24.74 28.49 -24.99
C VAL A 513 -26.01 29.05 -24.36
N TYR A 514 -26.45 30.25 -24.78
CA TYR A 514 -27.69 30.86 -24.32
C TYR A 514 -28.93 30.10 -24.82
N GLN A 515 -29.01 29.76 -26.11
CA GLN A 515 -30.10 28.94 -26.66
C GLN A 515 -30.19 27.57 -25.98
N ARG A 516 -29.04 26.92 -25.73
CA ARG A 516 -29.00 25.63 -25.02
C ARG A 516 -29.44 25.75 -23.55
N LYS A 517 -29.25 26.91 -22.92
CA LYS A 517 -29.78 27.19 -21.58
C LYS A 517 -31.31 27.30 -21.62
N LEU A 518 -31.88 27.99 -22.59
CA LEU A 518 -33.33 28.09 -22.77
C LEU A 518 -33.97 26.71 -23.01
N GLN A 519 -33.37 25.89 -23.89
CA GLN A 519 -33.84 24.51 -24.15
C GLN A 519 -33.83 23.59 -22.91
N LYS A 520 -33.01 23.91 -21.90
CA LYS A 520 -32.93 23.13 -20.67
C LYS A 520 -33.92 23.58 -19.61
N GLN A 521 -34.56 24.74 -19.76
CA GLN A 521 -35.58 25.18 -18.83
C GLN A 521 -36.78 24.24 -18.87
N PHE A 522 -37.42 24.05 -17.72
CA PHE A 522 -38.56 23.16 -17.56
C PHE A 522 -39.69 23.93 -16.91
N ILE A 523 -40.85 23.97 -17.56
CA ILE A 523 -42.03 24.66 -17.06
C ILE A 523 -42.92 23.64 -16.35
N PHE A 524 -43.36 23.94 -15.13
CA PHE A 524 -44.26 23.08 -14.37
C PHE A 524 -45.15 23.96 -13.47
N ARG A 525 -46.48 23.77 -13.50
CA ARG A 525 -47.48 24.58 -12.78
C ARG A 525 -47.28 26.11 -12.95
N ASN A 526 -47.03 26.57 -14.17
CA ASN A 526 -46.73 27.98 -14.51
C ASN A 526 -45.46 28.57 -13.87
N GLU A 527 -44.62 27.75 -13.23
CA GLU A 527 -43.30 28.15 -12.77
C GLU A 527 -42.22 27.68 -13.75
N THR A 528 -41.22 28.52 -14.00
CA THR A 528 -40.10 28.20 -14.90
C THR A 528 -38.86 27.79 -14.09
N PHE A 529 -38.48 26.53 -14.20
CA PHE A 529 -37.31 25.98 -13.53
C PHE A 529 -36.10 25.96 -14.47
N ARG A 530 -34.91 26.27 -13.91
CA ARG A 530 -33.63 26.24 -14.64
C ARG A 530 -33.28 24.88 -15.28
N SER A 531 -33.90 23.79 -14.80
CA SER A 531 -33.83 22.44 -15.38
C SER A 531 -34.89 21.53 -14.78
N PHE A 532 -35.19 20.42 -15.45
CA PHE A 532 -36.05 19.36 -14.90
C PHE A 532 -35.56 18.84 -13.53
N ASN A 533 -34.24 18.72 -13.35
CA ASN A 533 -33.66 18.33 -12.06
C ASN A 533 -33.94 19.38 -10.97
N ALA A 534 -33.82 20.67 -11.31
CA ALA A 534 -34.13 21.75 -10.37
C ALA A 534 -35.62 21.76 -9.97
N CYS A 535 -36.52 21.45 -10.90
CA CYS A 535 -37.94 21.24 -10.61
C CYS A 535 -38.14 20.07 -9.65
N CYS A 536 -37.56 18.89 -9.94
CA CYS A 536 -37.65 17.72 -9.06
C CYS A 536 -37.12 17.99 -7.64
N MET A 537 -35.99 18.70 -7.51
CA MET A 537 -35.44 19.08 -6.22
C MET A 537 -36.31 20.07 -5.44
N ALA A 538 -36.93 21.05 -6.11
CA ALA A 538 -37.83 22.01 -5.47
C ALA A 538 -39.02 21.31 -4.79
N TYR A 539 -39.53 20.24 -5.42
CA TYR A 539 -40.61 19.41 -4.87
C TYR A 539 -40.11 18.23 -4.01
N GLY A 540 -38.81 18.10 -3.76
CA GLY A 540 -38.23 17.05 -2.93
C GLY A 540 -38.44 15.63 -3.49
N ILE A 541 -38.40 15.48 -4.82
CA ILE A 541 -38.57 14.21 -5.54
C ILE A 541 -37.28 13.89 -6.31
N ALA A 542 -36.84 12.64 -6.28
CA ALA A 542 -35.66 12.22 -7.04
C ALA A 542 -35.96 12.15 -8.54
N GLN A 543 -35.10 12.80 -9.36
CA GLN A 543 -35.25 12.85 -10.82
C GLN A 543 -35.37 11.47 -11.47
N ASP A 544 -34.59 10.49 -10.99
CA ASP A 544 -34.57 9.13 -11.54
C ASP A 544 -35.88 8.38 -11.31
N SER A 545 -36.56 8.66 -10.18
CA SER A 545 -37.87 8.08 -9.87
C SER A 545 -38.93 8.59 -10.85
N VAL A 546 -38.92 9.89 -11.16
CA VAL A 546 -39.85 10.50 -12.12
C VAL A 546 -39.57 10.01 -13.54
N ALA A 547 -38.31 9.90 -13.93
CA ALA A 547 -37.90 9.38 -15.23
C ALA A 547 -38.29 7.89 -15.41
N THR A 548 -38.16 7.09 -14.35
CA THR A 548 -38.53 5.66 -14.37
C THR A 548 -40.05 5.50 -14.49
N LYS A 549 -40.83 6.30 -13.74
CA LYS A 549 -42.29 6.26 -13.78
C LYS A 549 -42.84 6.73 -15.14
N SER A 550 -42.31 7.83 -15.68
CA SER A 550 -42.64 8.31 -17.02
C SER A 550 -42.40 7.25 -18.10
N LYS A 551 -41.28 6.53 -18.05
CA LYS A 551 -40.99 5.44 -19.02
C LYS A 551 -41.87 4.20 -18.85
N ARG A 552 -42.16 3.80 -17.60
CA ARG A 552 -42.98 2.61 -17.32
C ARG A 552 -44.45 2.80 -17.70
N GLU A 553 -44.97 4.00 -17.48
CA GLU A 553 -46.38 4.32 -17.72
C GLU A 553 -46.62 5.01 -19.07
N GLY A 554 -45.56 5.29 -19.85
CA GLY A 554 -45.68 5.97 -21.14
C GLY A 554 -46.16 7.42 -21.07
N ILE A 555 -46.13 8.03 -19.89
CA ILE A 555 -46.62 9.40 -19.62
C ILE A 555 -45.48 10.43 -19.69
N THR A 556 -45.83 11.70 -19.86
CA THR A 556 -44.86 12.79 -19.87
C THR A 556 -44.18 12.95 -18.51
N ARG A 557 -43.00 13.57 -18.49
CA ARG A 557 -42.27 13.85 -17.23
C ARG A 557 -43.04 14.80 -16.30
N GLN A 558 -43.90 15.65 -16.85
CA GLN A 558 -44.77 16.54 -16.08
C GLN A 558 -45.87 15.72 -15.40
N GLU A 559 -46.60 14.88 -16.14
CA GLU A 559 -47.65 14.01 -15.59
C GLU A 559 -47.11 13.03 -14.55
N ALA A 560 -45.91 12.48 -14.79
CA ALA A 560 -45.26 11.60 -13.82
C ALA A 560 -44.96 12.34 -12.50
N LEU A 561 -44.54 13.61 -12.57
CA LEU A 561 -44.29 14.44 -11.40
C LEU A 561 -45.59 14.80 -10.68
N GLU A 562 -46.65 15.16 -11.42
CA GLU A 562 -48.00 15.41 -10.89
C GLU A 562 -48.53 14.21 -10.11
N LYS A 563 -48.36 12.99 -10.63
CA LYS A 563 -48.75 11.74 -9.95
C LYS A 563 -47.94 11.49 -8.67
N PHE A 564 -46.68 11.91 -8.60
CA PHE A 564 -45.91 11.80 -7.36
C PHE A 564 -46.38 12.80 -6.30
N LEU A 565 -46.80 13.99 -6.71
CA LEU A 565 -47.37 15.00 -5.81
C LEU A 565 -48.76 14.57 -5.30
N ALA A 566 -49.62 14.06 -6.18
CA ALA A 566 -50.95 13.57 -5.81
C ALA A 566 -50.93 12.37 -4.83
N LEU A 567 -49.84 11.58 -4.82
CA LEU A 567 -49.63 10.50 -3.85
C LEU A 567 -49.14 10.98 -2.48
N ARG A 568 -48.65 12.21 -2.36
CA ARG A 568 -48.27 12.84 -1.08
C ARG A 568 -49.41 13.62 -0.43
N GLU A 569 -50.41 14.02 -1.21
CA GLU A 569 -51.60 14.76 -0.74
C GLU A 569 -52.74 13.83 -0.26
N LYS A 570 -52.60 12.51 -0.44
CA LYS A 570 -53.42 11.46 0.20
C LYS A 570 -52.64 10.85 1.37
#